data_AF-A0A926CBE2-F1
#
_entry.id   AF-A0A926CBE2-F1
#
_cell.length_a   1.000
_cell.length_b   1.000
_cell.length_c   1.000
_cell.angle_alpha   90.00
_cell.angle_beta   90.00
_cell.angle_gamma   90.00
#
_symmetry.space_group_name_H-M   'P 1'
#
loop_
_entity.id
_entity.type
_entity.pdbx_description
1 polymer ?
#
loop_
_entity_poly.entity_id
_entity_poly.type
_entity_poly.pdbx_seq_one_letter_code
_entity_poly.pdbx_strand_id
1 'polypeptide(L)'
;SLMSNKVAAGLLLVDLACLGVKSAQVKLFAGPAEYHAGLRAHALKIQPMAPAEFNLVAKIIVTGLGYAANLGFKPDPIFAQAQHLLSGADADACATPVPTGGPEGKPFFVAGPYDDPRRIVDHLTRTVGAGNFHYLVGVGGEELELPADFE
;
A
#
# COMPACT_ATOMS: atom_id res chain seq x y z
N SER A 1 4.58 -31.81 15.46
CA SER A 1 3.68 -30.75 15.97
C SER A 1 2.72 -30.35 14.87
N LEU A 2 1.41 -30.25 15.12
CA LEU A 2 0.34 -29.96 14.14
C LEU A 2 0.49 -28.60 13.41
N MET A 3 1.52 -27.83 13.76
CA MET A 3 1.89 -26.54 13.16
C MET A 3 3.03 -26.65 12.12
N SER A 4 3.73 -27.79 11.99
CA SER A 4 5.04 -27.84 11.31
C SER A 4 5.02 -27.72 9.78
N ASN A 5 3.86 -27.44 9.16
CA ASN A 5 3.76 -27.26 7.71
C ASN A 5 2.78 -26.15 7.29
N LYS A 6 2.18 -25.41 8.24
CA LYS A 6 1.28 -24.30 7.88
C LYS A 6 2.09 -23.11 7.38
N VAL A 7 1.51 -22.32 6.47
CA VAL A 7 2.13 -21.11 5.93
C VAL A 7 1.25 -19.92 6.25
N ALA A 8 1.77 -18.91 6.96
CA ALA A 8 1.12 -17.62 7.06
C ALA A 8 1.71 -16.70 5.99
N ALA A 9 0.86 -16.03 5.21
CA ALA A 9 1.31 -15.12 4.15
C ALA A 9 0.43 -13.88 4.09
N GLY A 10 1.03 -12.78 3.62
CA GLY A 10 0.36 -11.51 3.40
C GLY A 10 0.62 -10.99 1.99
N LEU A 11 -0.36 -10.28 1.45
CA LEU A 11 -0.25 -9.49 0.22
C LEU A 11 -0.59 -8.05 0.56
N LEU A 12 0.39 -7.16 0.40
CA LEU A 12 0.28 -5.75 0.74
C LEU A 12 0.48 -4.90 -0.51
N LEU A 13 -0.33 -3.86 -0.65
CA LEU A 13 -0.07 -2.77 -1.58
C LEU A 13 0.39 -1.56 -0.76
N VAL A 14 1.64 -1.14 -0.96
CA VAL A 14 2.22 0.03 -0.30
C VAL A 14 2.29 1.18 -1.32
N ASP A 15 1.46 2.19 -1.11
CA ASP A 15 1.49 3.45 -1.83
C ASP A 15 2.50 4.40 -1.16
N LEU A 16 3.73 4.38 -1.66
CA LEU A 16 4.82 5.26 -1.21
C LEU A 16 4.60 6.74 -1.59
N ALA A 17 3.67 7.02 -2.50
CA ALA A 17 3.41 8.36 -2.99
C ALA A 17 2.30 9.09 -2.21
N CYS A 18 1.44 8.36 -1.49
CA CYS A 18 0.34 8.97 -0.73
C CYS A 18 -0.14 8.12 0.48
N LEU A 19 -0.81 6.99 0.22
CA LEU A 19 -1.68 6.34 1.22
C LEU A 19 -0.97 5.37 2.18
N GLY A 20 0.30 5.06 1.98
CA GLY A 20 1.03 4.10 2.80
C GLY A 20 0.54 2.68 2.54
N VAL A 21 0.28 1.86 3.57
CA VAL A 21 -0.32 0.52 3.36
C VAL A 21 -1.77 0.69 2.94
N LYS A 22 -1.99 0.75 1.62
CA LYS A 22 -3.25 1.06 0.97
C LYS A 22 -4.22 -0.10 1.02
N SER A 23 -3.72 -1.31 0.83
CA SER A 23 -4.50 -2.53 1.02
C SER A 23 -3.68 -3.66 1.61
N ALA A 24 -4.35 -4.51 2.38
CA ALA A 24 -3.73 -5.69 2.99
C ALA A 24 -4.64 -6.92 2.92
N GLN A 25 -4.03 -8.07 2.69
CA GLN A 25 -4.68 -9.38 2.84
C GLN A 25 -3.73 -10.29 3.62
N VAL A 26 -4.26 -11.06 4.57
CA VAL A 26 -3.49 -12.02 5.36
C VAL A 26 -4.26 -13.34 5.38
N LYS A 27 -3.55 -14.45 5.18
CA LYS A 27 -4.15 -15.79 5.23
C LYS A 27 -3.19 -16.82 5.81
N LEU A 28 -3.72 -17.73 6.61
CA LEU A 28 -3.06 -18.96 7.05
C LEU A 28 -3.48 -20.11 6.13
N PHE A 29 -2.51 -20.80 5.55
CA PHE A 29 -2.68 -21.91 4.63
C PHE A 29 -2.33 -23.23 5.32
N ALA A 30 -3.00 -24.31 4.92
CA ALA A 30 -2.73 -25.65 5.42
C ALA A 30 -1.30 -26.12 5.11
N GLY A 31 -0.73 -25.63 4.01
CA GLY A 31 0.70 -25.72 3.74
C GLY A 31 1.14 -25.13 2.41
N PRO A 32 2.40 -25.36 1.99
CA PRO A 32 2.99 -24.66 0.84
C PRO A 32 2.22 -24.84 -0.46
N ALA A 33 1.66 -26.03 -0.72
CA ALA A 33 0.88 -26.27 -1.94
C ALA A 33 -0.35 -25.36 -2.06
N GLU A 34 -1.09 -25.17 -0.96
CA GLU A 34 -2.26 -24.28 -0.94
C GLU A 34 -1.86 -22.81 -1.08
N TYR A 35 -0.76 -22.40 -0.43
CA TYR A 35 -0.20 -21.05 -0.58
C TYR A 35 0.19 -20.77 -2.04
N HIS A 36 0.88 -21.71 -2.69
CA HIS A 36 1.31 -21.58 -4.08
C HIS A 36 0.12 -21.48 -5.05
N ALA A 37 -0.88 -22.35 -4.90
CA ALA A 37 -2.07 -22.37 -5.76
C ALA A 37 -3.04 -21.21 -5.48
N GLY A 38 -3.02 -20.66 -4.26
CA GLY A 38 -3.87 -19.56 -3.83
C GLY A 38 -3.20 -18.19 -3.99
N LEU A 39 -2.80 -17.59 -2.86
CA LEU A 39 -2.38 -16.18 -2.80
C LEU A 39 -1.18 -15.88 -3.70
N ARG A 40 -0.20 -16.78 -3.78
CA ARG A 40 0.99 -16.53 -4.64
C ARG A 40 0.63 -16.55 -6.12
N ALA A 41 -0.16 -17.52 -6.58
CA ALA A 41 -0.63 -17.55 -7.97
C ALA A 41 -1.49 -16.32 -8.31
N HIS A 42 -2.33 -15.86 -7.37
CA HIS A 42 -3.12 -14.64 -7.54
C HIS A 42 -2.23 -13.39 -7.67
N ALA A 43 -1.26 -13.21 -6.75
CA ALA A 43 -0.34 -12.07 -6.79
C ALA A 43 0.44 -11.98 -8.11
N LEU A 44 0.95 -13.13 -8.60
CA LEU A 44 1.69 -13.21 -9.86
C LEU A 44 0.83 -12.95 -11.11
N LYS A 45 -0.50 -13.08 -11.02
CA LYS A 45 -1.43 -12.72 -12.11
C LYS A 45 -1.75 -11.23 -12.13
N ILE A 46 -1.70 -10.55 -10.98
CA ILE A 46 -1.96 -9.11 -10.89
C ILE A 46 -0.81 -8.33 -11.51
N GLN A 47 0.43 -8.65 -11.10
CA GLN A 47 1.63 -7.99 -11.61
C GLN A 47 2.86 -8.90 -11.48
N PRO A 48 3.90 -8.69 -12.31
CA PRO A 48 5.19 -9.32 -12.10
C PRO A 48 5.74 -8.99 -10.70
N MET A 49 6.16 -10.01 -9.97
CA MET A 49 6.75 -9.86 -8.65
C MET A 49 8.23 -10.22 -8.71
N ALA A 50 9.07 -9.42 -8.08
CA ALA A 50 10.49 -9.73 -7.87
C ALA A 50 10.72 -10.15 -6.41
N PRO A 51 11.64 -11.09 -6.15
CA PRO A 51 12.11 -11.33 -4.79
C PRO A 51 12.81 -10.08 -4.25
N ALA A 52 12.71 -9.86 -2.94
CA ALA A 52 13.36 -8.76 -2.24
C ALA A 52 13.87 -9.24 -0.88
N GLU A 53 14.94 -8.60 -0.41
CA GLU A 53 15.47 -8.83 0.93
C GLU A 53 14.44 -8.46 2.00
N PHE A 54 14.37 -9.26 3.06
CA PHE A 54 13.32 -9.11 4.08
C PHE A 54 13.35 -7.73 4.77
N ASN A 55 14.54 -7.21 5.06
CA ASN A 55 14.73 -5.88 5.63
C ASN A 55 14.31 -4.77 4.66
N LEU A 56 14.48 -4.96 3.34
CA LEU A 56 14.00 -4.01 2.33
C LEU A 56 12.47 -3.98 2.29
N VAL A 57 11.82 -5.16 2.35
CA VAL A 57 10.34 -5.23 2.43
C VAL A 57 9.82 -4.50 3.65
N ALA A 58 10.42 -4.73 4.83
CA ALA A 58 10.05 -4.02 6.05
C ALA A 58 10.29 -2.51 5.93
N LYS A 59 11.42 -2.09 5.35
CA LYS A 59 11.73 -0.67 5.12
C LYS A 59 10.69 0.00 4.23
N ILE A 60 10.30 -0.63 3.11
CA ILE A 60 9.25 -0.10 2.22
C ILE A 60 7.94 0.14 2.99
N ILE A 61 7.52 -0.83 3.80
CA ILE A 61 6.29 -0.74 4.59
C ILE A 61 6.39 0.38 5.63
N VAL A 62 7.45 0.41 6.44
CA VAL A 62 7.65 1.42 7.48
C VAL A 62 7.76 2.83 6.89
N THR A 63 8.51 2.99 5.80
CA THR A 63 8.63 4.27 5.09
C THR A 63 7.29 4.76 4.56
N GLY A 64 6.50 3.88 3.92
CA GLY A 64 5.16 4.23 3.43
C GLY A 64 4.20 4.59 4.56
N LEU A 65 4.21 3.85 5.68
CA LEU A 65 3.41 4.15 6.86
C LEU A 65 3.75 5.52 7.45
N GLY A 66 5.05 5.82 7.60
CA GLY A 66 5.51 7.11 8.12
C GLY A 66 5.08 8.28 7.23
N TYR A 67 5.24 8.14 5.92
CA TYR A 67 4.82 9.17 4.96
C TYR A 67 3.30 9.41 5.00
N ALA A 68 2.50 8.35 4.97
CA ALA A 68 1.05 8.44 5.02
C ALA A 68 0.54 9.01 6.35
N ALA A 69 1.18 8.67 7.47
CA ALA A 69 0.85 9.21 8.78
C ALA A 69 1.09 10.73 8.86
N ASN A 70 2.16 11.24 8.22
CA ASN A 70 2.39 12.69 8.10
C ASN A 70 1.30 13.40 7.29
N LEU A 71 0.61 12.67 6.40
CA LEU A 71 -0.56 13.14 5.66
C LEU A 71 -1.87 12.87 6.39
N GLY A 72 -1.87 12.27 7.58
CA GLY A 72 -3.08 11.96 8.36
C GLY A 72 -3.86 10.73 7.89
N PHE A 73 -3.28 9.90 7.01
CA PHE A 73 -3.87 8.62 6.63
C PHE A 73 -3.54 7.51 7.62
N LYS A 74 -4.45 6.55 7.73
CA LYS A 74 -4.26 5.32 8.48
C LYS A 74 -4.08 4.16 7.49
N PRO A 75 -3.25 3.15 7.83
CA PRO A 75 -3.15 1.96 6.99
C PRO A 75 -4.47 1.21 6.91
N ASP A 76 -4.60 0.35 5.90
CA ASP A 76 -5.65 -0.66 5.83
C ASP A 76 -5.75 -1.40 7.19
N PRO A 77 -6.94 -1.49 7.82
CA PRO A 77 -7.10 -2.15 9.11
C PRO A 77 -6.61 -3.61 9.17
N ILE A 78 -6.62 -4.33 8.04
CA ILE A 78 -6.11 -5.70 7.94
C ILE A 78 -4.59 -5.74 8.15
N PHE A 79 -3.87 -4.64 7.91
CA PHE A 79 -2.42 -4.56 8.12
C PHE A 79 -2.00 -4.93 9.54
N ALA A 80 -2.84 -4.67 10.56
CA ALA A 80 -2.57 -5.07 11.94
C ALA A 80 -2.28 -6.58 12.06
N GLN A 81 -2.92 -7.41 11.24
CA GLN A 81 -2.69 -8.87 11.19
C GLN A 81 -1.36 -9.22 10.49
N ALA A 82 -0.93 -8.39 9.53
CA ALA A 82 0.29 -8.60 8.74
C ALA A 82 1.55 -8.22 9.51
N GLN A 83 1.47 -7.37 10.54
CA GLN A 83 2.63 -6.93 11.33
C GLN A 83 3.45 -8.11 11.88
N HIS A 84 2.79 -9.19 12.29
CA HIS A 84 3.47 -10.39 12.79
C HIS A 84 4.32 -11.09 11.73
N LEU A 85 3.99 -10.97 10.44
CA LEU A 85 4.77 -11.54 9.33
C LEU A 85 6.10 -10.82 9.12
N LEU A 86 6.27 -9.62 9.71
CA LEU A 86 7.49 -8.82 9.64
C LEU A 86 8.40 -9.05 10.86
N SER A 87 8.06 -9.99 11.74
CA SER A 87 8.88 -10.30 12.92
C SER A 87 10.28 -10.77 12.51
N GLY A 88 11.30 -10.17 13.12
CA GLY A 88 12.70 -10.45 12.82
C GLY A 88 13.29 -9.61 11.67
N ALA A 89 12.50 -8.78 10.99
CA ALA A 89 13.05 -7.77 10.09
C ALA A 89 13.61 -6.58 10.88
N ASP A 90 14.68 -6.00 10.34
CA ASP A 90 15.26 -4.73 10.79
C ASP A 90 15.28 -3.76 9.60
N ALA A 91 14.30 -2.86 9.57
CA ALA A 91 14.15 -1.86 8.51
C ALA A 91 15.32 -0.86 8.49
N ASP A 92 15.88 -0.54 9.66
CA ASP A 92 16.95 0.45 9.82
C ASP A 92 18.31 -0.12 9.36
N ALA A 93 18.49 -1.44 9.43
CA ALA A 93 19.65 -2.13 8.86
C ALA A 93 19.70 -2.11 7.32
N CYS A 94 18.61 -1.76 6.64
CA CYS A 94 18.59 -1.66 5.18
C CYS A 94 19.07 -0.28 4.72
N ALA A 95 20.23 -0.21 4.05
CA ALA A 95 20.79 1.05 3.53
C ALA A 95 20.10 1.55 2.25
N THR A 96 19.32 0.71 1.55
CA THR A 96 18.66 1.07 0.29
C THR A 96 17.67 2.23 0.50
N PRO A 97 17.80 3.34 -0.24
CA PRO A 97 16.83 4.44 -0.16
C PRO A 97 15.44 3.98 -0.64
N VAL A 98 14.40 4.41 0.08
CA VAL A 98 13.00 4.23 -0.33
C VAL A 98 12.38 5.63 -0.45
N PRO A 99 12.29 6.21 -1.65
CA PRO A 99 11.72 7.54 -1.84
C PRO A 99 10.21 7.52 -1.64
N THR A 100 9.67 8.65 -1.19
CA THR A 100 8.23 8.87 -0.98
C THR A 100 7.76 10.13 -1.67
N GLY A 101 6.46 10.20 -1.98
CA GLY A 101 5.89 11.26 -2.81
C GLY A 101 6.05 10.98 -4.31
N GLY A 102 5.34 11.78 -5.12
CA GLY A 102 5.40 11.76 -6.57
C GLY A 102 6.57 12.55 -7.16
N PRO A 103 6.56 12.83 -8.48
CA PRO A 103 7.65 13.47 -9.22
C PRO A 103 8.17 14.85 -8.76
N GLU A 104 7.60 15.43 -7.71
CA GLU A 104 8.04 16.71 -7.10
C GLU A 104 8.22 16.61 -5.58
N GLY A 105 8.20 15.39 -5.02
CA GLY A 105 8.16 15.16 -3.56
C GLY A 105 6.80 15.47 -2.92
N LYS A 106 5.80 15.87 -3.71
CA LYS A 106 4.41 16.10 -3.28
C LYS A 106 3.64 14.78 -3.17
N PRO A 107 2.57 14.70 -2.36
CA PRO A 107 1.66 13.56 -2.41
C PRO A 107 1.13 13.35 -3.83
N PHE A 108 1.15 12.11 -4.31
CA PHE A 108 0.57 11.74 -5.59
C PHE A 108 -0.34 10.54 -5.42
N PHE A 109 -1.65 10.79 -5.41
CA PHE A 109 -2.66 9.76 -5.24
C PHE A 109 -3.09 9.17 -6.58
N VAL A 110 -2.97 7.85 -6.74
CA VAL A 110 -3.57 7.14 -7.89
C VAL A 110 -4.77 6.34 -7.38
N ALA A 111 -5.95 6.65 -7.90
CA ALA A 111 -7.18 5.96 -7.52
C ALA A 111 -7.14 4.49 -7.95
N GLY A 112 -7.33 3.62 -6.98
CA GLY A 112 -7.61 2.22 -7.18
C GLY A 112 -9.12 1.96 -7.17
N PRO A 113 -9.55 0.76 -7.60
CA PRO A 113 -10.96 0.42 -7.76
C PRO A 113 -11.78 0.39 -6.46
N TYR A 114 -11.14 0.43 -5.30
CA TYR A 114 -11.77 0.36 -3.98
C TYR A 114 -11.59 1.64 -3.15
N ASP A 115 -10.95 2.66 -3.72
CA ASP A 115 -10.80 3.95 -3.04
C ASP A 115 -12.10 4.77 -3.11
N ASP A 116 -12.22 5.75 -2.22
CA ASP A 116 -13.13 6.89 -2.40
C ASP A 116 -12.29 8.11 -2.80
N PRO A 117 -12.12 8.38 -4.11
CA PRO A 117 -11.23 9.44 -4.58
C PRO A 117 -11.62 10.81 -4.08
N ARG A 118 -12.93 11.10 -3.98
CA ARG A 118 -13.43 12.39 -3.49
C ARG A 118 -13.00 12.62 -2.05
N ARG A 119 -13.25 11.65 -1.18
CA ARG A 119 -12.84 11.72 0.23
C ARG A 119 -11.33 11.91 0.39
N ILE A 120 -10.53 11.24 -0.43
CA ILE A 120 -9.06 11.32 -0.38
C ILE A 120 -8.57 12.68 -0.87
N VAL A 121 -9.09 13.17 -1.99
CA VAL A 121 -8.76 14.51 -2.54
C VAL A 121 -9.17 15.60 -1.57
N ASP A 122 -10.37 15.55 -1.00
CA ASP A 122 -10.84 16.51 0.01
C ASP A 122 -9.94 16.52 1.25
N HIS A 123 -9.48 15.34 1.66
CA HIS A 123 -8.55 15.20 2.78
C HIS A 123 -7.19 15.84 2.47
N LEU A 124 -6.64 15.59 1.28
CA LEU A 124 -5.38 16.20 0.83
C LEU A 124 -5.51 17.72 0.71
N THR A 125 -6.62 18.22 0.15
CA THR A 125 -6.91 19.66 0.08
C THR A 125 -6.91 20.30 1.47
N ARG A 126 -7.52 19.66 2.48
CA ARG A 126 -7.49 20.16 3.86
C ARG A 126 -6.13 20.04 4.55
N THR A 127 -5.34 19.02 4.20
CA THR A 127 -4.09 18.70 4.91
C THR A 127 -2.90 19.47 4.37
N VAL A 128 -2.76 19.55 3.04
CA VAL A 128 -1.60 20.18 2.38
C VAL A 128 -1.99 21.38 1.52
N GLY A 129 -3.28 21.63 1.27
CA GLY A 129 -3.77 22.71 0.42
C GLY A 129 -3.94 22.31 -1.05
N ALA A 130 -4.86 22.97 -1.75
CA ALA A 130 -5.02 22.84 -3.19
C ALA A 130 -3.72 23.20 -3.93
N GLY A 131 -3.35 22.42 -4.95
CA GLY A 131 -2.10 22.60 -5.72
C GLY A 131 -0.83 22.00 -5.09
N ASN A 132 -0.91 21.53 -3.84
CA ASN A 132 0.22 20.89 -3.13
C ASN A 132 0.21 19.36 -3.18
N PHE A 133 -0.63 18.77 -4.03
CA PHE A 133 -0.67 17.34 -4.32
C PHE A 133 -1.12 17.11 -5.76
N HIS A 134 -0.81 15.94 -6.29
CA HIS A 134 -1.33 15.45 -7.56
C HIS A 134 -2.27 14.28 -7.32
N TYR A 135 -3.19 14.06 -8.25
CA TYR A 135 -3.99 12.86 -8.24
C TYR A 135 -4.31 12.40 -9.67
N LEU A 136 -4.48 11.09 -9.82
CA LEU A 136 -5.00 10.47 -11.02
C LEU A 136 -6.21 9.64 -10.60
N VAL A 137 -7.40 10.16 -10.91
CA VAL A 137 -8.63 9.36 -10.82
C VAL A 137 -8.86 8.75 -12.19
N GLY A 138 -8.71 7.43 -12.30
CA GLY A 138 -9.10 6.73 -13.50
C GLY A 138 -10.62 6.87 -13.68
N VAL A 139 -11.06 7.33 -14.85
CA VAL A 139 -12.48 7.29 -15.24
C VAL A 139 -12.87 5.82 -15.38
N GLY A 140 -13.38 5.24 -14.30
CA GLY A 140 -14.07 3.97 -14.36
C GLY A 140 -15.40 4.17 -15.08
N GLY A 141 -15.39 4.12 -16.41
CA GLY A 141 -16.57 3.89 -17.24
C GLY A 141 -17.61 5.01 -17.40
N GLU A 142 -17.68 6.03 -16.55
CA GLU A 142 -18.46 7.25 -16.81
C GLU A 142 -17.77 8.47 -16.22
N GLU A 143 -17.66 9.51 -17.04
CA GLU A 143 -17.03 10.79 -16.79
C GLU A 143 -17.76 11.51 -15.64
N LEU A 144 -17.11 11.58 -14.48
CA LEU A 144 -17.57 12.46 -13.40
C LEU A 144 -17.02 13.87 -13.68
N GLU A 145 -17.85 14.71 -14.30
CA GLU A 145 -17.64 16.16 -14.29
C GLU A 145 -17.62 16.64 -12.82
N LEU A 146 -16.47 17.13 -12.36
CA LEU A 146 -16.38 17.83 -11.09
C LEU A 146 -16.92 19.26 -11.28
N PRO A 147 -17.74 19.79 -10.35
CA PRO A 147 -18.30 21.12 -10.47
C PRO A 147 -17.21 22.21 -10.48
N ALA A 148 -17.47 23.24 -11.27
CA ALA A 148 -16.57 24.31 -11.70
C ALA A 148 -16.21 25.34 -10.61
N ASP A 149 -16.22 24.96 -9.34
CA ASP A 149 -16.22 25.91 -8.23
C ASP A 149 -14.82 26.14 -7.63
N PHE A 150 -13.77 25.89 -8.41
CA PHE A 150 -12.38 26.22 -8.03
C PHE A 150 -11.61 26.77 -9.24
N GLU A 151 -11.91 28.02 -9.61
CA GLU A 151 -10.91 28.93 -10.20
C GLU A 151 -10.15 29.67 -9.09
#